data_AF-A0A7V9UWW3-F1
#
_entry.id   AF-A0A7V9UWW3-F1
#
_cell.length_a   1.000
_cell.length_b   1.000
_cell.length_c   1.000
_cell.angle_alpha   90.00
_cell.angle_beta   90.00
_cell.angle_gamma   90.00
#
_symmetry.space_group_name_H-M   'P 1'
#
loop_
_entity.id
_entity.type
_entity.pdbx_description
1 polymer ?
#
loop_
_entity_poly.entity_id
_entity_poly.type
_entity_poly.pdbx_seq_one_letter_code
_entity_poly.pdbx_strand_id
1 'polypeptide(L)'
;MRAFVFAENQGGDIRFRRFAVRFKTGYEEGAKSVNPNATVIANYVGVTDSAWNNPGKGKELALNQINNGADVIFTAAGNSGLGAFDAVEQFGKNSENEANKFVIGVDSNQNGQKPGFVLTSMVKRVDNAVYDVAREVLGGNFQGGFHTFGLDKDGVAYAMDDNNKTLISPEILQKVEEAKGKIVGGEIKVTDAMAK
;
A
#
# COMPACT_ATOMS: atom_id res chain seq x y z
N MET A 1 8.00 -9.58 13.16
CA MET A 1 7.36 -8.64 12.21
C MET A 1 5.87 -8.91 12.20
N ARG A 2 5.09 -8.02 12.83
CA ARG A 2 3.64 -7.96 12.61
C ARG A 2 3.38 -6.77 11.69
N ALA A 3 2.82 -7.05 10.54
CA ALA A 3 2.69 -6.11 9.45
C ALA A 3 1.19 -5.89 9.25
N PHE A 4 0.69 -4.69 9.47
CA PHE A 4 -0.74 -4.44 9.48
C PHE A 4 -1.19 -3.77 8.19
N VAL A 5 -2.33 -4.20 7.68
CA VAL A 5 -2.98 -3.61 6.51
C VAL A 5 -4.22 -2.88 6.99
N PHE A 6 -4.24 -1.58 6.73
CA PHE A 6 -5.40 -0.75 6.93
C PHE A 6 -6.09 -0.61 5.58
N ALA A 7 -7.24 -1.28 5.43
CA ALA A 7 -7.91 -1.42 4.14
C ALA A 7 -9.29 -0.76 4.10
N GLU A 8 -9.68 -0.45 2.88
CA GLU A 8 -10.85 0.24 2.36
C GLU A 8 -12.25 -0.25 2.82
N ASN A 9 -13.24 0.62 2.65
CA ASN A 9 -14.67 0.39 2.81
C ASN A 9 -15.16 -1.04 2.41
N GLN A 10 -15.83 -1.78 3.32
CA GLN A 10 -16.51 -3.07 3.02
C GLN A 10 -17.94 -2.91 2.43
N GLY A 11 -18.34 -1.68 2.09
CA GLY A 11 -19.69 -1.32 1.63
C GLY A 11 -20.17 -2.06 0.38
N GLY A 12 -21.49 -2.14 0.22
CA GLY A 12 -22.24 -3.10 -0.61
C GLY A 12 -21.98 -3.17 -2.13
N ASP A 13 -21.02 -2.41 -2.66
CA ASP A 13 -20.54 -2.64 -4.02
C ASP A 13 -19.43 -3.71 -3.98
N ILE A 14 -19.72 -4.86 -4.59
CA ILE A 14 -18.81 -5.99 -4.70
C ILE A 14 -17.44 -5.58 -5.27
N ARG A 15 -17.34 -4.47 -6.02
CA ARG A 15 -16.09 -3.95 -6.58
C ARG A 15 -15.14 -3.37 -5.54
N PHE A 16 -15.62 -2.67 -4.51
CA PHE A 16 -14.74 -2.10 -3.49
C PHE A 16 -14.19 -3.16 -2.53
N ARG A 17 -15.03 -4.14 -2.16
CA ARG A 17 -14.58 -5.32 -1.41
C ARG A 17 -13.48 -6.10 -2.14
N ARG A 18 -13.49 -6.10 -3.48
CA ARG A 18 -12.47 -6.75 -4.33
C ARG A 18 -11.11 -6.06 -4.27
N PHE A 19 -11.08 -4.74 -4.20
CA PHE A 19 -9.83 -3.97 -4.17
C PHE A 19 -9.07 -4.19 -2.86
N ALA A 20 -9.76 -4.04 -1.73
CA ALA A 20 -9.17 -4.24 -0.41
C ALA A 20 -8.55 -5.64 -0.23
N VAL A 21 -9.18 -6.68 -0.80
CA VAL A 21 -8.67 -8.05 -0.72
C VAL A 21 -7.38 -8.21 -1.52
N ARG A 22 -7.28 -7.66 -2.73
CA ARG A 22 -6.04 -7.71 -3.55
C ARG A 22 -4.86 -7.07 -2.82
N PHE A 23 -5.07 -5.91 -2.21
CA PHE A 23 -4.06 -5.23 -1.40
C PHE A 23 -3.59 -6.09 -0.22
N LYS A 24 -4.54 -6.60 0.57
CA LYS A 24 -4.21 -7.45 1.71
C LYS A 24 -3.44 -8.71 1.26
N THR A 25 -3.93 -9.39 0.23
CA THR A 25 -3.31 -10.64 -0.27
C THR A 25 -1.89 -10.38 -0.76
N GLY A 26 -1.67 -9.38 -1.62
CA GLY A 26 -0.33 -9.07 -2.11
C GLY A 26 0.64 -8.67 -1.00
N TYR A 27 0.17 -7.88 -0.02
CA TYR A 27 0.99 -7.51 1.14
C TYR A 27 1.33 -8.71 2.02
N GLU A 28 0.36 -9.60 2.26
CA GLU A 28 0.55 -10.81 3.05
C GLU A 28 1.51 -11.80 2.38
N GLU A 29 1.38 -12.01 1.08
CA GLU A 29 2.31 -12.84 0.31
C GLU A 29 3.72 -12.25 0.29
N GLY A 30 3.84 -10.95 0.06
CA GLY A 30 5.12 -10.23 0.13
C GLY A 30 5.79 -10.39 1.49
N ALA A 31 5.07 -10.12 2.58
CA ALA A 31 5.58 -10.27 3.94
C ALA A 31 5.99 -11.72 4.27
N LYS A 32 5.16 -12.69 3.88
CA LYS A 32 5.42 -14.12 4.13
C LYS A 32 6.53 -14.70 3.27
N SER A 33 6.78 -14.14 2.09
CA SER A 33 7.91 -14.55 1.25
C SER A 33 9.27 -14.28 1.91
N VAL A 34 9.35 -13.24 2.75
CA VAL A 34 10.55 -12.88 3.51
C VAL A 34 10.57 -13.53 4.89
N ASN A 35 9.42 -13.55 5.57
CA ASN A 35 9.28 -14.15 6.89
C ASN A 35 7.99 -14.99 6.94
N PRO A 36 8.07 -16.33 6.83
CA PRO A 36 6.89 -17.20 6.84
C PRO A 36 6.02 -17.07 8.10
N ASN A 37 6.60 -16.61 9.22
CA ASN A 37 5.90 -16.39 10.49
C ASN A 37 5.34 -14.97 10.63
N ALA A 38 5.45 -14.12 9.60
CA ALA A 38 4.87 -12.79 9.60
C ALA A 38 3.36 -12.87 9.84
N THR A 39 2.87 -12.08 10.79
CA THR A 39 1.44 -11.97 11.08
C THR A 39 0.91 -10.72 10.40
N VAL A 40 -0.11 -10.91 9.55
CA VAL A 40 -0.85 -9.80 8.94
C VAL A 40 -2.21 -9.65 9.59
N ILE A 41 -2.45 -8.48 10.16
CA ILE A 41 -3.74 -8.12 10.76
C ILE A 41 -4.36 -7.02 9.90
N ALA A 42 -5.63 -7.21 9.56
CA ALA A 42 -6.37 -6.31 8.71
C ALA A 42 -7.47 -5.62 9.51
N ASN A 43 -7.52 -4.29 9.44
CA ASN A 43 -8.64 -3.50 9.96
C ASN A 43 -9.21 -2.62 8.86
N TYR A 44 -10.51 -2.39 8.94
CA TYR A 44 -11.27 -1.60 7.97
C TYR A 44 -11.85 -0.37 8.67
N VAL A 45 -11.77 0.79 8.02
CA VAL A 45 -12.19 2.07 8.65
C VAL A 45 -13.69 2.11 8.87
N GLY A 46 -14.45 1.52 7.95
CA GLY A 46 -15.90 1.49 7.98
C GLY A 46 -16.48 0.74 6.78
N VAL A 47 -17.80 0.83 6.64
CA VAL A 47 -18.60 0.15 5.58
C VAL A 47 -19.38 1.12 4.69
N THR A 48 -19.09 2.43 4.82
CA THR A 48 -19.73 3.53 4.09
C THR A 48 -18.66 4.41 3.45
N ASP A 49 -19.04 5.26 2.48
CA ASP A 49 -18.08 6.12 1.77
C ASP A 49 -17.35 7.13 2.69
N SER A 50 -17.97 7.50 3.81
CA SER A 50 -17.32 8.30 4.85
C SER A 50 -16.05 7.65 5.44
N ALA A 51 -15.88 6.33 5.28
CA ALA A 51 -14.70 5.58 5.66
C ALA A 51 -13.41 6.05 4.95
N TRP A 52 -13.53 6.74 3.81
CA TRP A 52 -12.39 7.26 3.05
C TRP A 52 -11.86 8.60 3.57
N ASN A 53 -12.63 9.30 4.38
CA ASN A 53 -12.33 10.66 4.81
C ASN A 53 -12.52 10.83 6.32
N ASN A 54 -12.00 9.87 7.09
CA ASN A 54 -12.04 9.86 8.54
C ASN A 54 -10.64 9.59 9.15
N PRO A 55 -9.72 10.59 9.11
CA PRO A 55 -8.39 10.46 9.70
C PRO A 55 -8.43 10.16 11.20
N GLY A 56 -9.42 10.68 11.94
CA GLY A 56 -9.58 10.40 13.37
C GLY A 56 -9.74 8.90 13.64
N LYS A 57 -10.60 8.23 12.87
CA LYS A 57 -10.77 6.77 12.98
C LYS A 57 -9.54 6.01 12.50
N GLY A 58 -8.87 6.48 11.45
CA GLY A 58 -7.62 5.88 10.99
C GLY A 58 -6.51 5.92 12.04
N LYS A 59 -6.39 7.04 12.75
CA LYS A 59 -5.46 7.19 13.87
C LYS A 59 -5.76 6.25 15.03
N GLU A 60 -7.02 6.15 15.44
CA GLU A 60 -7.47 5.23 16.50
C GLU A 60 -7.12 3.77 16.15
N LEU A 61 -7.43 3.35 14.92
CA LEU A 61 -7.13 2.00 14.46
C LEU A 61 -5.62 1.75 14.40
N ALA A 62 -4.84 2.66 13.81
CA ALA A 62 -3.38 2.54 13.77
C ALA A 62 -2.74 2.47 15.16
N LEU A 63 -3.21 3.27 16.11
CA LEU A 63 -2.75 3.22 17.50
C LEU A 63 -3.03 1.85 18.13
N ASN A 64 -4.23 1.30 17.92
CA ASN A 64 -4.54 -0.06 18.37
C ASN A 64 -3.63 -1.12 17.73
N GLN A 65 -3.23 -0.95 16.47
CA GLN A 65 -2.30 -1.85 15.80
C GLN A 65 -0.88 -1.75 16.41
N ILE A 66 -0.39 -0.53 16.62
CA ILE A 66 0.90 -0.28 17.30
C ILE A 66 0.91 -0.95 18.68
N ASN A 67 -0.16 -0.76 19.46
CA ASN A 67 -0.31 -1.39 20.79
C ASN A 67 -0.34 -2.92 20.74
N ASN A 68 -0.83 -3.49 19.63
CA ASN A 68 -0.79 -4.94 19.37
C ASN A 68 0.54 -5.41 18.75
N GLY A 69 1.56 -4.56 18.72
CA GLY A 69 2.91 -4.88 18.27
C GLY A 69 3.10 -4.80 16.75
N ALA A 70 2.31 -4.01 16.03
CA ALA A 70 2.59 -3.67 14.63
C ALA A 70 3.95 -3.00 14.50
N ASP A 71 4.75 -3.38 13.51
CA ASP A 71 5.99 -2.69 13.19
C ASP A 71 5.85 -1.82 11.94
N VAL A 72 4.98 -2.23 11.01
CA VAL A 72 4.73 -1.52 9.75
C VAL A 72 3.23 -1.52 9.46
N ILE A 73 2.67 -0.36 9.15
CA ILE A 73 1.26 -0.17 8.78
C ILE A 73 1.16 0.27 7.32
N PHE A 74 0.55 -0.56 6.48
CA PHE A 74 0.24 -0.23 5.10
C PHE A 74 -1.17 0.37 4.99
N THR A 75 -1.28 1.60 4.48
CA THR A 75 -2.52 2.40 4.56
C THR A 75 -3.29 2.47 3.25
N ALA A 76 -3.93 1.38 2.83
CA ALA A 76 -4.82 1.33 1.67
C ALA A 76 -6.22 1.90 1.95
N ALA A 77 -6.31 3.19 2.31
CA ALA A 77 -7.57 3.79 2.82
C ALA A 77 -7.77 5.29 2.55
N GLY A 78 -7.21 5.84 1.47
CA GLY A 78 -7.40 7.25 1.09
C GLY A 78 -7.01 8.22 2.21
N ASN A 79 -7.78 9.31 2.38
CA ASN A 79 -7.50 10.34 3.38
C ASN A 79 -7.51 9.82 4.82
N SER A 80 -8.31 8.79 5.12
CA SER A 80 -8.29 8.14 6.44
C SER A 80 -6.92 7.58 6.79
N GLY A 81 -6.13 7.16 5.79
CA GLY A 81 -4.77 6.68 5.98
C GLY A 81 -3.83 7.71 6.62
N LEU A 82 -4.07 9.01 6.42
CA LEU A 82 -3.26 10.07 7.03
C LEU A 82 -3.32 10.05 8.57
N GLY A 83 -4.40 9.52 9.16
CA GLY A 83 -4.46 9.30 10.60
C GLY A 83 -3.42 8.29 11.11
N ALA A 84 -3.09 7.28 10.30
CA ALA A 84 -2.05 6.31 10.65
C ALA A 84 -0.64 6.93 10.57
N PHE A 85 -0.42 7.86 9.64
CA PHE A 85 0.81 8.64 9.54
C PHE A 85 1.01 9.45 10.83
N ASP A 86 -0.05 10.12 11.31
CA ASP A 86 -0.02 10.83 12.59
C ASP A 86 0.20 9.89 13.80
N ALA A 87 -0.41 8.69 13.79
CA ALA A 87 -0.22 7.72 14.86
C ALA A 87 1.24 7.24 14.94
N VAL A 88 1.85 6.92 13.81
CA VAL A 88 3.23 6.45 13.77
C VAL A 88 4.22 7.57 14.09
N GLU A 89 4.00 8.80 13.64
CA GLU A 89 4.84 9.93 14.03
C GLU A 89 4.82 10.16 15.57
N GLN A 90 3.64 10.04 16.19
CA GLN A 90 3.45 10.33 17.61
C GLN A 90 3.85 9.19 18.54
N PHE A 91 3.62 7.94 18.12
CA PHE A 91 3.75 6.76 18.97
C PHE A 91 4.73 5.71 18.41
N GLY A 92 5.34 5.98 17.26
CA GLY A 92 6.18 5.04 16.54
C GLY A 92 7.65 5.05 16.92
N LYS A 93 7.98 5.60 18.09
CA LYS A 93 9.35 5.67 18.60
C LYS A 93 9.56 4.74 19.78
N ASN A 94 10.76 4.18 19.90
CA ASN A 94 11.18 3.41 21.06
C ASN A 94 11.53 4.34 22.26
N SER A 95 11.95 3.74 23.38
CA SER A 95 12.40 4.46 24.58
C SER A 95 13.63 5.35 24.35
N GLU A 96 14.36 5.13 23.26
CA GLU A 96 15.55 5.90 22.86
C GLU A 96 15.20 7.01 21.85
N ASN A 97 13.90 7.26 21.63
CA ASN A 97 13.39 8.27 20.70
C ASN A 97 13.75 7.99 19.21
N GLU A 98 14.04 6.73 18.88
CA GLU A 98 14.30 6.26 17.52
C GLU A 98 13.03 5.68 16.90
N ALA A 99 12.81 5.91 15.62
CA ALA A 99 11.67 5.35 14.89
C ALA A 99 11.79 3.80 14.82
N ASN A 100 10.79 3.10 15.33
CA ASN A 100 10.70 1.63 15.27
C ASN A 100 9.31 1.13 14.84
N LYS A 101 8.43 2.05 14.44
CA LYS A 101 7.16 1.80 13.77
C LYS A 101 7.13 2.65 12.52
N PHE A 102 6.57 2.12 11.45
CA PHE A 102 6.60 2.79 10.15
C PHE A 102 5.26 2.68 9.41
N VAL A 103 5.07 3.53 8.41
CA VAL A 103 3.94 3.47 7.48
C VAL A 103 4.40 3.23 6.04
N ILE A 104 3.52 2.59 5.26
CA ILE A 104 3.62 2.54 3.81
C ILE A 104 2.40 3.26 3.24
N GLY A 105 2.64 4.28 2.42
CA GLY A 105 1.61 5.07 1.74
C GLY A 105 0.97 4.33 0.56
N VAL A 106 -0.04 4.95 -0.06
CA VAL A 106 -0.77 4.38 -1.20
C VAL A 106 -1.21 5.44 -2.20
N ASP A 107 -1.46 5.00 -3.43
CA ASP A 107 -1.98 5.75 -4.58
C ASP A 107 -0.99 6.78 -5.14
N SER A 108 -0.45 7.67 -4.30
CA SER A 108 0.54 8.70 -4.66
C SER A 108 1.84 8.52 -3.87
N ASN A 109 2.89 9.24 -4.26
CA ASN A 109 4.10 9.32 -3.44
C ASN A 109 3.83 10.17 -2.18
N GLN A 110 3.78 9.50 -1.03
CA GLN A 110 3.54 10.08 0.29
C GLN A 110 4.79 10.06 1.18
N ASN A 111 5.98 9.74 0.63
CA ASN A 111 7.22 9.57 1.40
C ASN A 111 7.57 10.81 2.25
N GLY A 112 7.32 12.01 1.71
CA GLY A 112 7.60 13.28 2.40
C GLY A 112 6.58 13.69 3.47
N GLN A 113 5.49 12.95 3.68
CA GLN A 113 4.42 13.36 4.62
C GLN A 113 4.88 13.34 6.08
N LYS A 114 5.65 12.31 6.47
CA LYS A 114 6.21 12.14 7.81
C LYS A 114 7.66 11.63 7.70
N PRO A 115 8.63 12.53 7.45
CA PRO A 115 10.02 12.14 7.24
C PRO A 115 10.55 11.26 8.38
N GLY A 116 11.24 10.17 8.02
CA GLY A 116 11.74 9.19 8.99
C GLY A 116 10.75 8.08 9.38
N PHE A 117 9.48 8.19 9.01
CA PHE A 117 8.44 7.21 9.36
C PHE A 117 7.76 6.54 8.15
N VAL A 118 7.84 7.14 6.95
CA VAL A 118 7.27 6.56 5.73
C VAL A 118 8.33 5.73 4.99
N LEU A 119 8.19 4.39 5.00
CA LEU A 119 9.15 3.50 4.34
C LEU A 119 9.12 3.64 2.83
N THR A 120 7.93 3.70 2.24
CA THR A 120 7.69 3.91 0.81
C THR A 120 6.19 4.17 0.61
N SER A 121 5.77 4.34 -0.64
CA SER A 121 4.36 4.43 -1.04
C SER A 121 4.09 3.46 -2.19
N MET A 122 3.01 2.68 -2.10
CA MET A 122 2.52 1.88 -3.22
C MET A 122 1.74 2.79 -4.17
N VAL A 123 2.46 3.35 -5.15
CA VAL A 123 1.92 4.28 -6.14
C VAL A 123 1.06 3.53 -7.14
N LYS A 124 -0.14 4.05 -7.41
CA LYS A 124 -0.98 3.61 -8.53
C LYS A 124 -0.99 4.69 -9.59
N ARG A 125 -0.52 4.37 -10.79
CA ARG A 125 -0.43 5.31 -11.90
C ARG A 125 -1.76 5.47 -12.63
N VAL A 126 -2.78 5.92 -11.90
CA VAL A 126 -4.09 6.27 -12.47
C VAL A 126 -3.94 7.41 -13.48
N ASP A 127 -2.98 8.30 -13.27
CA ASP A 127 -2.56 9.33 -14.22
C ASP A 127 -2.19 8.73 -15.59
N ASN A 128 -1.33 7.71 -15.61
CA ASN A 128 -0.96 7.02 -16.86
C ASN A 128 -2.17 6.36 -17.51
N ALA A 129 -2.98 5.64 -16.73
CA ALA A 129 -4.16 4.95 -17.25
C ALA A 129 -5.17 5.93 -17.90
N VAL A 130 -5.44 7.06 -17.25
CA VAL A 130 -6.34 8.10 -17.80
C VAL A 130 -5.73 8.75 -19.03
N TYR A 131 -4.44 9.08 -19.01
CA TYR A 131 -3.75 9.68 -20.13
C TYR A 131 -3.76 8.77 -21.38
N ASP A 132 -3.44 7.49 -21.19
CA ASP A 132 -3.40 6.50 -22.28
C ASP A 132 -4.78 6.32 -22.90
N VAL A 133 -5.82 6.14 -22.08
CA VAL A 133 -7.21 6.01 -22.57
C VAL A 133 -7.67 7.28 -23.30
N ALA A 134 -7.39 8.47 -22.76
CA ALA A 134 -7.75 9.73 -23.41
C ALA A 134 -7.05 9.88 -24.77
N ARG A 135 -5.76 9.52 -24.85
CA ARG A 135 -4.99 9.53 -26.09
C ARG A 135 -5.55 8.57 -27.13
N GLU A 136 -5.94 7.36 -26.73
CA GLU A 136 -6.57 6.38 -27.63
C GLU A 136 -7.90 6.85 -28.19
N VAL A 137 -8.74 7.48 -27.35
CA VAL A 137 -10.03 8.06 -27.77
C VAL A 137 -9.82 9.17 -28.78
N LEU A 138 -8.91 10.11 -28.50
CA LEU A 138 -8.59 11.21 -29.43
C LEU A 138 -8.00 10.71 -30.75
N GLY A 139 -7.24 9.62 -30.71
CA GLY A 139 -6.67 8.97 -31.90
C GLY A 139 -7.64 8.07 -32.66
N GLY A 140 -8.88 7.88 -32.19
CA GLY A 140 -9.85 6.99 -32.81
C GLY A 140 -9.55 5.49 -32.66
N ASN A 141 -8.62 5.12 -31.77
CA ASN A 141 -8.13 3.76 -31.59
C ASN A 141 -8.60 3.11 -30.27
N PHE A 142 -9.52 3.76 -29.55
CA PHE A 142 -10.00 3.25 -28.27
C PHE A 142 -10.63 1.86 -28.42
N GLN A 143 -10.11 0.92 -27.62
CA GLN A 143 -10.68 -0.41 -27.50
C GLN A 143 -11.43 -0.54 -26.18
N GLY A 144 -12.73 -0.86 -26.26
CA GLY A 144 -13.51 -1.21 -25.08
C GLY A 144 -13.03 -2.53 -24.46
N GLY A 145 -13.33 -2.74 -23.18
CA GLY A 145 -12.97 -3.96 -22.46
C GLY A 145 -12.14 -3.69 -21.20
N PHE A 146 -11.44 -4.72 -20.73
CA PHE A 146 -10.60 -4.63 -19.54
C PHE A 146 -9.18 -4.19 -19.90
N HIS A 147 -8.76 -3.08 -19.30
CA HIS A 147 -7.38 -2.60 -19.35
C HIS A 147 -6.71 -2.89 -18.02
N THR A 148 -5.67 -3.72 -18.03
CA THR A 148 -4.92 -4.08 -16.81
C THR A 148 -3.56 -3.41 -16.83
N PHE A 149 -3.26 -2.71 -15.72
CA PHE A 149 -2.04 -1.96 -15.49
C PHE A 149 -1.35 -2.52 -14.24
N GLY A 150 -0.35 -3.38 -14.44
CA GLY A 150 0.44 -4.01 -13.38
C GLY A 150 1.85 -3.42 -13.27
N LEU A 151 2.73 -4.14 -12.57
CA LEU A 151 4.16 -3.81 -12.47
C LEU A 151 4.86 -3.83 -13.84
N ASP A 152 4.34 -4.62 -14.79
CA ASP A 152 4.84 -4.78 -16.16
C ASP A 152 4.64 -3.53 -17.04
N LYS A 153 3.69 -2.67 -16.67
CA LYS A 153 3.32 -1.44 -17.40
C LYS A 153 3.51 -0.17 -16.58
N ASP A 154 4.28 -0.26 -15.49
CA ASP A 154 4.40 0.80 -14.48
C ASP A 154 3.03 1.32 -13.99
N GLY A 155 2.00 0.46 -14.00
CA GLY A 155 0.66 0.77 -13.50
C GLY A 155 0.60 0.86 -11.99
N VAL A 156 1.46 0.09 -11.33
CA VAL A 156 1.74 0.16 -9.90
C VAL A 156 3.24 0.14 -9.68
N ALA A 157 3.71 0.79 -8.63
CA ALA A 157 5.12 0.84 -8.26
C ALA A 157 5.28 1.12 -6.77
N TYR A 158 6.49 0.93 -6.24
CA TYR A 158 6.90 1.52 -4.97
C TYR A 158 7.67 2.81 -5.24
N ALA A 159 7.59 3.80 -4.35
CA ALA A 159 8.26 5.08 -4.50
C ALA A 159 9.58 5.15 -3.71
N MET A 160 10.65 5.61 -4.36
CA MET A 160 11.94 5.94 -3.72
C MET A 160 12.33 7.37 -4.06
N ASP A 161 12.69 8.15 -3.04
CA ASP A 161 13.17 9.51 -3.18
C ASP A 161 14.05 9.92 -1.98
N ASP A 162 14.41 11.20 -1.89
CA ASP A 162 15.25 11.72 -0.81
C ASP A 162 14.59 11.61 0.59
N ASN A 163 13.27 11.42 0.66
CA ASN A 163 12.54 11.35 1.94
C ASN A 163 12.61 9.97 2.60
N ASN A 164 12.84 8.89 1.82
CA ASN A 164 12.85 7.52 2.35
C ASN A 164 14.13 6.73 2.05
N LYS A 165 15.03 7.22 1.18
CA LYS A 165 16.28 6.49 0.83
C LYS A 165 17.17 6.15 2.01
N THR A 166 17.09 6.91 3.11
CA THR A 166 17.89 6.65 4.33
C THR A 166 17.27 5.55 5.20
N LEU A 167 15.99 5.24 5.01
CA LEU A 167 15.26 4.20 5.75
C LEU A 167 15.42 2.81 5.13
N ILE A 168 15.79 2.76 3.85
CA ILE A 168 15.88 1.53 3.05
C ILE A 168 17.33 1.30 2.65
N SER A 169 17.93 0.21 3.13
CA SER A 169 19.30 -0.13 2.76
C SER A 169 19.40 -0.53 1.28
N PRO A 170 20.58 -0.37 0.64
CA PRO A 170 20.80 -0.85 -0.73
C PRO A 170 20.49 -2.34 -0.90
N GLU A 171 20.76 -3.15 0.12
CA GLU A 171 20.46 -4.58 0.11
C GLU A 171 18.95 -4.85 0.08
N ILE A 172 18.16 -4.10 0.85
CA ILE A 172 16.69 -4.22 0.81
C ILE A 172 16.19 -3.79 -0.57
N LEU A 173 16.69 -2.68 -1.11
CA LEU A 173 16.28 -2.20 -2.44
C LEU A 173 16.58 -3.23 -3.53
N GLN A 174 17.76 -3.85 -3.48
CA GLN A 174 18.12 -4.92 -4.42
C GLN A 174 17.14 -6.10 -4.34
N LYS A 175 16.81 -6.57 -3.12
CA LYS A 175 15.84 -7.66 -2.93
C LYS A 175 14.45 -7.31 -3.45
N VAL A 176 14.02 -6.06 -3.30
CA VAL A 176 12.75 -5.56 -3.84
C VAL A 176 12.77 -5.55 -5.37
N GLU A 177 13.86 -5.08 -5.99
CA GLU A 177 14.01 -5.09 -7.45
C GLU A 177 14.07 -6.50 -8.04
N GLU A 178 14.77 -7.43 -7.37
CA GLU A 178 14.77 -8.84 -7.74
C GLU A 178 13.36 -9.44 -7.67
N ALA A 179 12.61 -9.17 -6.60
CA ALA A 179 11.22 -9.61 -6.48
C ALA A 179 10.32 -9.01 -7.58
N LYS A 180 10.47 -7.71 -7.87
CA LYS A 180 9.77 -7.05 -8.99
C LYS A 180 10.07 -7.74 -10.31
N GLY A 181 11.35 -7.99 -10.62
CA GLY A 181 11.77 -8.68 -11.83
C GLY A 181 11.17 -10.07 -11.96
N LYS A 182 11.11 -10.84 -10.86
CA LYS A 182 10.49 -12.16 -10.81
C LYS A 182 8.98 -12.14 -10.98
N ILE A 183 8.30 -11.12 -10.46
CA ILE A 183 6.84 -10.94 -10.65
C ILE A 183 6.55 -10.60 -12.10
N VAL A 184 7.28 -9.64 -12.68
CA VAL A 184 7.13 -9.24 -14.09
C VAL A 184 7.47 -10.40 -15.03
N GLY A 185 8.51 -11.19 -14.72
CA GLY A 185 8.89 -12.38 -15.47
C GLY A 185 7.98 -13.60 -15.26
N GLY A 186 7.02 -13.52 -14.32
CA GLY A 186 6.06 -14.59 -14.04
C GLY A 186 6.60 -15.77 -13.23
N GLU A 187 7.84 -15.70 -12.72
CA GLU A 187 8.40 -16.68 -11.78
C GLU A 187 7.65 -16.62 -10.44
N ILE A 188 7.35 -15.41 -9.96
CA ILE A 188 6.47 -15.18 -8.82
C ILE A 188 5.10 -14.80 -9.34
N LYS A 189 4.10 -15.63 -9.05
CA LYS A 189 2.69 -15.32 -9.33
C LYS A 189 2.02 -14.86 -8.05
N VAL A 190 1.82 -13.55 -7.94
CA VAL A 190 1.01 -12.98 -6.85
C VAL A 190 -0.44 -13.41 -7.05
N THR A 191 -1.08 -13.91 -6.00
CA THR A 191 -2.46 -14.39 -6.10
C THR A 191 -3.39 -13.25 -6.46
N ASP A 192 -4.04 -13.32 -7.62
CA ASP A 192 -5.24 -12.53 -7.87
C ASP A 192 -6.38 -13.16 -7.09
N ALA A 193 -6.60 -12.68 -5.87
CA ALA A 193 -7.65 -13.13 -4.97
C ALA A 193 -9.08 -12.97 -5.53
N MET A 194 -9.20 -12.42 -6.74
CA MET A 194 -10.45 -12.22 -7.47
C MET A 194 -10.49 -12.85 -8.87
N ALA A 195 -9.44 -13.58 -9.28
CA ALA A 195 -9.50 -14.42 -10.47
C ALA A 195 -10.44 -15.60 -10.20
N LYS A 196 -11.39 -15.84 -11.12
CA LYS A 196 -12.34 -16.95 -11.03
C LYS A 196 -11.66 -18.30 -11.25
#